data_AF-A0A814D4C3-F1
#
_entry.id   AF-A0A814D4C3-F1
#
_cell.length_a   1.000
_cell.length_b   1.000
_cell.length_c   1.000
_cell.angle_alpha   90.00
_cell.angle_beta   90.00
_cell.angle_gamma   90.00
#
_symmetry.space_group_name_H-M   'P 1'
#
loop_
_entity.id
_entity.type
_entity.pdbx_description
1 polymer ?
#
loop_
_entity_poly.entity_id
_entity_poly.type
_entity_poly.pdbx_seq_one_letter_code
_entity_poly.pdbx_strand_id
1 'polypeptide(L)'
;MSVFMRNLMRYSERVLLSIHPIISKLLQENSYEILNEFCSIHWAVVRTKGVMDGKWKKRNKDIYDGWYDGEYESNKISIDCLRGRFFVNKMTIGFLPDRITSDELFRRVFRQHIFEVQAAESEDSYITKHGYHADGNVYYEFTYDYGYYGNRGLIVYERHIKTNDKFELIPPSCFDEELPNIFVSNYSHWRDINYDQIEFRPICFQDSNFITDKQYILTMEKGHTMTSDLENIQLLINRSSSFFQSLFTRYFIRLDDEPYVYMLRENDIIHIHLSRLGIAFKYNCRNKIITSREYSDMYIDEDQCFGTLTGLKSGLLLSPIAKIKQKNRHYLCRKLIVPFGQVQANKKSGDDHQTVTIERKSSSLSTSFIHQYFVFILNDRLHILQPTDSPTGWLYLALLHAMTSHPLPDQYTGMTGMERSFQLLHSAGCWSDQPYDSITRNILLQIATISPKVNFYPEHLTCMVQIDWNESSLPYSMQHFGYYLIVKKLVETSEDWNFMHPSSTSNDEIQKLFQSKKYNEKLLAKLYWDYRDSYNLTSRVSAQMEKEIRCTSSTKSYEPIWESCYSH
;
A
#
# COMPACT_ATOMS: atom_id res chain seq x y z
N MET A 1 -2.64 37.42 -4.83
CA MET A 1 -1.61 38.29 -5.45
C MET A 1 -1.57 39.64 -4.71
N SER A 2 -0.42 40.04 -4.16
CA SER A 2 -0.29 41.26 -3.32
C SER A 2 -0.51 42.55 -4.13
N VAL A 3 -0.83 43.67 -3.44
CA VAL A 3 -1.00 44.99 -4.07
C VAL A 3 0.28 45.44 -4.79
N PHE A 4 1.44 45.16 -4.18
CA PHE A 4 2.76 45.41 -4.77
C PHE A 4 2.94 44.69 -6.11
N MET A 5 2.67 43.38 -6.15
CA MET A 5 2.79 42.58 -7.38
C MET A 5 1.85 43.09 -8.47
N ARG A 6 0.63 43.53 -8.10
CA ARG A 6 -0.35 44.09 -9.03
C ARG A 6 0.12 45.42 -9.64
N ASN A 7 0.77 46.28 -8.85
CA ASN A 7 1.33 47.54 -9.31
C ASN A 7 2.56 47.33 -10.18
N LEU A 8 3.41 46.35 -9.85
CA LEU A 8 4.58 45.99 -10.65
C LEU A 8 4.16 45.46 -12.05
N MET A 9 3.16 44.59 -12.10
CA MET A 9 2.60 44.08 -13.37
C MET A 9 1.95 45.19 -14.21
N ARG A 10 1.24 46.14 -13.58
CA ARG A 10 0.69 47.30 -14.30
C ARG A 10 1.77 48.25 -14.82
N TYR A 11 2.88 48.38 -14.09
CA TYR A 11 4.02 49.17 -14.54
C TYR A 11 4.69 48.52 -15.76
N SER A 12 4.94 47.21 -15.73
CA SER A 12 5.50 46.48 -16.88
C SER A 12 4.58 46.54 -18.10
N GLU A 13 3.27 46.36 -17.93
CA GLU A 13 2.29 46.52 -19.01
C GLU A 13 2.33 47.92 -19.64
N ARG A 14 2.40 48.98 -18.83
CA ARG A 14 2.49 50.37 -19.34
C ARG A 14 3.78 50.62 -20.14
N VAL A 15 4.91 50.12 -19.65
CA VAL A 15 6.21 50.24 -20.33
C VAL A 15 6.17 49.51 -21.67
N LEU A 16 5.63 48.28 -21.71
CA LEU A 16 5.49 47.52 -22.95
C LEU A 16 4.59 48.23 -23.98
N LEU A 17 3.48 48.84 -23.53
CA LEU A 17 2.60 49.63 -24.39
C LEU A 17 3.27 50.90 -24.93
N SER A 18 4.17 51.53 -24.17
CA SER A 18 4.93 52.70 -24.65
C SER A 18 5.99 52.33 -25.69
N ILE A 19 6.56 51.13 -25.62
CA ILE A 19 7.61 50.66 -26.55
C ILE A 19 7.00 50.10 -27.85
N HIS A 20 5.77 49.61 -27.81
CA HIS A 20 5.14 48.94 -28.95
C HIS A 20 5.09 49.72 -30.28
N PRO A 21 4.76 51.02 -30.31
CA PRO A 21 4.74 51.77 -31.56
C PRO A 21 6.12 51.82 -32.23
N ILE A 22 7.20 51.80 -31.44
CA ILE A 22 8.59 51.77 -31.92
C ILE A 22 8.87 50.41 -32.56
N ILE A 23 8.51 49.31 -31.90
CA ILE A 23 8.67 47.95 -32.44
C ILE A 23 7.85 47.77 -33.73
N SER A 24 6.60 48.23 -33.75
CA SER A 24 5.73 48.11 -34.93
C SER A 24 6.27 48.89 -36.13
N LYS A 25 6.93 50.05 -35.89
CA LYS A 25 7.58 50.83 -36.94
C LYS A 25 8.82 50.11 -37.48
N LEU A 26 9.68 49.59 -36.60
CA LEU A 26 10.87 48.83 -36.98
C LEU A 26 10.55 47.55 -37.77
N LEU A 27 9.48 46.84 -37.38
CA LEU A 27 9.03 45.65 -38.10
C LEU A 27 8.49 45.97 -39.49
N GLN A 28 7.80 47.11 -39.66
CA GLN A 28 7.32 47.57 -40.97
C GLN A 28 8.46 48.03 -41.88
N GLU A 29 9.45 48.77 -41.35
CA GLU A 29 10.60 49.26 -42.11
C GLU A 29 11.48 48.12 -42.65
N ASN A 30 11.57 47.00 -41.94
CA ASN A 30 12.31 45.81 -42.36
C ASN A 30 11.45 44.74 -43.06
N SER A 31 10.27 45.10 -43.58
CA SER A 31 9.35 44.14 -44.26
C SER A 31 9.08 42.85 -43.46
N TYR A 32 9.09 42.92 -42.13
CA TYR A 32 8.94 41.80 -41.20
C TYR A 32 10.02 40.70 -41.26
N GLU A 33 11.15 40.92 -41.94
CA GLU A 33 12.24 39.93 -42.06
C GLU A 33 12.82 39.51 -40.69
N ILE A 34 12.83 40.43 -39.72
CA ILE A 34 13.27 40.17 -38.35
C ILE A 34 12.43 39.06 -37.67
N LEU A 35 11.15 38.90 -38.05
CA LEU A 35 10.31 37.81 -37.54
C LEU A 35 10.71 36.45 -38.12
N ASN A 36 11.25 36.41 -39.34
CA ASN A 36 11.84 35.19 -39.92
C ASN A 36 13.10 34.78 -39.15
N GLU A 37 13.96 35.75 -38.84
CA GLU A 37 15.16 35.51 -38.02
C GLU A 37 14.78 35.00 -36.62
N PHE A 38 13.82 35.65 -35.95
CA PHE A 38 13.31 35.21 -34.65
C PHE A 38 12.78 33.77 -34.69
N CYS A 39 11.95 33.42 -35.67
CA CYS A 39 11.45 32.06 -35.83
C CYS A 39 12.58 31.05 -36.12
N SER A 40 13.56 31.39 -36.95
CA SER A 40 14.72 30.53 -37.21
C SER A 40 15.55 30.25 -35.95
N ILE A 41 15.62 31.21 -35.02
CA ILE A 41 16.32 31.05 -33.75
C ILE A 41 15.46 30.21 -32.78
N HIS A 42 14.16 30.46 -32.68
CA HIS A 42 13.34 29.93 -31.58
C HIS A 42 12.44 28.73 -31.94
N TRP A 43 12.37 28.34 -33.22
CA TRP A 43 11.65 27.15 -33.70
C TRP A 43 12.64 26.19 -34.38
N ALA A 44 13.08 25.14 -33.67
CA ALA A 44 14.21 24.30 -34.11
C ALA A 44 13.90 23.46 -35.37
N VAL A 45 12.62 23.24 -35.70
CA VAL A 45 12.20 22.59 -36.95
C VAL A 45 12.62 23.40 -38.19
N VAL A 46 12.75 24.72 -38.09
CA VAL A 46 13.21 25.58 -39.20
C VAL A 46 14.74 25.51 -39.35
N ARG A 47 15.48 25.39 -38.24
CA ARG A 47 16.96 25.28 -38.27
C ARG A 47 17.46 24.11 -39.11
N THR A 48 16.68 23.03 -39.21
CA THR A 48 17.03 21.84 -39.98
C THR A 48 16.66 21.93 -41.46
N LYS A 49 15.75 22.85 -41.85
CA LYS A 49 15.19 22.93 -43.22
C LYS A 49 15.65 24.13 -44.06
N GLY A 50 16.38 25.10 -43.50
CA GLY A 50 16.98 26.22 -44.24
C GLY A 50 16.41 27.61 -43.88
N VAL A 51 16.58 28.59 -44.78
CA VAL A 51 16.17 29.99 -44.56
C VAL A 51 14.64 30.10 -44.64
N MET A 52 14.03 30.71 -43.63
CA MET A 52 12.59 30.91 -43.53
C MET A 52 12.13 32.10 -44.40
N ASP A 53 11.09 31.89 -45.22
CA ASP A 53 10.47 32.91 -46.08
C ASP A 53 8.99 33.16 -45.71
N GLY A 54 8.72 33.35 -44.41
CA GLY A 54 7.36 33.53 -43.91
C GLY A 54 6.67 34.78 -44.46
N LYS A 55 5.41 34.65 -44.89
CA LYS A 55 4.56 35.80 -45.27
C LYS A 55 3.85 36.36 -44.03
N TRP A 56 4.34 37.49 -43.52
CA TRP A 56 3.82 38.11 -42.30
C TRP A 56 2.76 39.17 -42.56
N LYS A 57 1.75 39.21 -41.68
CA LYS A 57 0.76 40.29 -41.60
C LYS A 57 0.47 40.65 -40.15
N LYS A 58 0.24 41.93 -39.86
CA LYS A 58 -0.30 42.34 -38.57
C LYS A 58 -1.77 41.91 -38.48
N ARG A 59 -2.17 41.28 -37.37
CA ARG A 59 -3.51 40.69 -37.20
C ARG A 59 -4.60 41.77 -37.19
N ASN A 60 -4.42 42.82 -36.39
CA ASN A 60 -5.29 44.00 -36.35
C ASN A 60 -4.49 45.28 -36.62
N LYS A 61 -5.16 46.29 -37.17
CA LYS A 61 -4.59 47.63 -37.36
C LYS A 61 -4.55 48.47 -36.08
N ASP A 62 -5.12 47.95 -35.00
CA ASP A 62 -5.05 48.58 -33.68
C ASP A 62 -3.58 48.71 -33.21
N ILE A 63 -3.26 49.85 -32.62
CA ILE A 63 -1.96 50.17 -32.03
C ILE A 63 -1.76 49.37 -30.74
N TYR A 64 -2.84 48.88 -30.12
CA TYR A 64 -2.77 48.05 -28.92
C TYR A 64 -2.70 46.54 -29.20
N ASP A 65 -2.78 46.13 -30.47
CA ASP A 65 -2.67 44.72 -30.86
C ASP A 65 -1.21 44.36 -31.21
N GLY A 66 -0.63 43.50 -30.37
CA GLY A 66 0.75 42.99 -30.50
C GLY A 66 0.90 41.79 -31.42
N TRP A 67 -0.20 41.28 -31.99
CA TRP A 67 -0.21 40.03 -32.76
C TRP A 67 0.20 40.22 -34.23
N TYR A 68 1.17 39.41 -34.65
CA TYR A 68 1.62 39.23 -36.03
C TYR A 68 1.41 37.78 -36.43
N ASP A 69 0.75 37.55 -37.57
CA ASP A 69 0.47 36.22 -38.11
C ASP A 69 1.32 35.99 -39.35
N GLY A 70 2.01 34.86 -39.39
CA GLY A 70 2.80 34.37 -40.51
C GLY A 70 2.35 32.99 -40.95
N GLU A 71 2.71 32.61 -42.16
CA GLU A 71 2.54 31.24 -42.66
C GLU A 71 3.86 30.80 -43.28
N TYR A 72 4.33 29.61 -42.91
CA TYR A 72 5.52 28.97 -43.46
C TYR A 72 5.20 27.51 -43.75
N GLU A 73 5.42 27.08 -45.00
CA GLU A 73 4.91 25.83 -45.56
C GLU A 73 3.38 25.68 -45.31
N SER A 74 2.98 24.81 -44.37
CA SER A 74 1.58 24.58 -43.97
C SER A 74 1.31 24.97 -42.51
N ASN A 75 2.29 25.56 -41.82
CA ASN A 75 2.21 25.92 -40.41
C ASN A 75 1.82 27.39 -40.24
N LYS A 76 0.78 27.63 -39.43
CA LYS A 76 0.30 28.98 -39.07
C LYS A 76 1.06 29.47 -37.85
N ILE A 77 1.75 30.58 -37.98
CA ILE A 77 2.61 31.13 -36.95
C ILE A 77 1.98 32.41 -36.40
N SER A 78 1.97 32.59 -35.09
CA SER A 78 1.48 33.82 -34.45
C SER A 78 2.44 34.29 -33.37
N ILE A 79 2.90 35.54 -33.45
CA ILE A 79 3.80 36.17 -32.48
C ILE A 79 3.08 37.37 -31.84
N ASP A 80 3.01 37.41 -30.51
CA ASP A 80 2.64 38.59 -29.73
C ASP A 80 3.92 39.27 -29.24
N CYS A 81 4.34 40.32 -29.95
CA CYS A 81 5.55 41.08 -29.60
C CYS A 81 5.37 41.91 -28.31
N LEU A 82 4.12 42.13 -27.84
CA LEU A 82 3.85 42.84 -26.59
C LEU A 82 4.01 41.92 -25.38
N ARG A 83 3.47 40.70 -25.48
CA ARG A 83 3.44 39.74 -24.37
C ARG A 83 4.52 38.68 -24.45
N GLY A 84 5.35 38.71 -25.50
CA GLY A 84 6.39 37.71 -25.75
C GLY A 84 5.83 36.30 -25.99
N ARG A 85 4.64 36.18 -26.59
CA ARG A 85 4.01 34.88 -26.85
C ARG A 85 4.31 34.45 -28.28
N PHE A 86 4.76 33.21 -28.44
CA PHE A 86 5.07 32.64 -29.74
C PHE A 86 4.29 31.34 -29.92
N PHE A 87 3.46 31.30 -30.96
CA PHE A 87 2.59 30.18 -31.29
C PHE A 87 2.91 29.63 -32.68
N VAL A 88 2.91 28.30 -32.81
CA VAL A 88 2.89 27.59 -34.08
C VAL A 88 1.66 26.67 -34.07
N ASN A 89 0.81 26.77 -35.09
CA ASN A 89 -0.52 26.16 -35.16
C ASN A 89 -1.37 26.38 -33.90
N LYS A 90 -1.31 27.60 -33.34
CA LYS A 90 -1.96 28.01 -32.08
C LYS A 90 -1.39 27.35 -30.80
N MET A 91 -0.27 26.62 -30.89
CA MET A 91 0.40 25.95 -29.76
C MET A 91 1.61 26.74 -29.28
N THR A 92 1.78 26.90 -27.96
CA THR A 92 2.91 27.65 -27.37
C THR A 92 4.23 26.92 -27.64
N ILE A 93 5.26 27.67 -28.04
CA ILE A 93 6.65 27.21 -27.93
C ILE A 93 7.15 27.61 -26.54
N GLY A 94 7.52 26.64 -25.71
CA GLY A 94 7.83 26.91 -24.31
C GLY A 94 7.66 25.66 -23.47
N PHE A 95 6.49 25.47 -22.88
CA PHE A 95 6.22 24.37 -21.95
C PHE A 95 5.04 23.52 -22.41
N LEU A 96 4.98 22.30 -21.91
CA LEU A 96 3.84 21.41 -22.13
C LEU A 96 2.57 22.01 -21.52
N PRO A 97 1.41 21.89 -22.20
CA PRO A 97 0.14 22.35 -21.67
C PRO A 97 -0.30 21.52 -20.45
N ASP A 98 -1.12 22.13 -19.57
CA ASP A 98 -1.58 21.52 -18.32
C ASP A 98 -2.27 20.16 -18.51
N ARG A 99 -2.94 19.94 -19.65
CA ARG A 99 -3.57 18.66 -20.00
C ARG A 99 -2.58 17.50 -20.07
N ILE A 100 -1.33 17.77 -20.48
CA ILE A 100 -0.25 16.77 -20.54
C ILE A 100 0.40 16.64 -19.16
N THR A 101 0.74 17.76 -18.53
CA THR A 101 1.47 17.74 -17.25
C THR A 101 0.63 17.25 -16.06
N SER A 102 -0.70 17.35 -16.17
CA SER A 102 -1.64 16.84 -15.16
C SER A 102 -2.02 15.37 -15.36
N ASP A 103 -1.70 14.79 -16.52
CA ASP A 103 -2.00 13.39 -16.84
C ASP A 103 -1.27 12.43 -15.89
N GLU A 104 -1.95 11.35 -15.48
CA GLU A 104 -1.41 10.38 -14.53
C GLU A 104 -0.15 9.69 -15.05
N LEU A 105 -0.10 9.38 -16.36
CA LEU A 105 1.05 8.76 -17.00
C LEU A 105 2.26 9.70 -16.99
N PHE A 106 2.04 10.99 -17.29
CA PHE A 106 3.08 12.00 -17.21
C PHE A 106 3.63 12.12 -15.79
N ARG A 107 2.74 12.30 -14.80
CA ARG A 107 3.14 12.48 -13.40
C ARG A 107 3.82 11.26 -12.82
N ARG A 108 3.46 10.06 -13.29
CA ARG A 108 4.09 8.81 -12.86
C ARG A 108 5.57 8.75 -13.24
N VAL A 109 5.89 9.04 -14.50
CA VAL A 109 7.25 8.88 -15.04
C VAL A 109 8.09 10.15 -14.89
N PHE A 110 7.51 11.30 -15.22
CA PHE A 110 8.18 12.60 -15.27
C PHE A 110 7.98 13.47 -14.02
N ARG A 111 7.10 13.05 -13.10
CA ARG A 111 6.79 13.76 -11.84
C ARG A 111 6.35 15.20 -12.09
N GLN A 112 7.14 16.16 -11.63
CA GLN A 112 6.90 17.60 -11.78
C GLN A 112 7.96 18.23 -12.71
N HIS A 113 8.61 17.43 -13.55
CA HIS A 113 9.63 17.95 -14.45
C HIS A 113 9.00 18.89 -15.49
N ILE A 114 9.68 20.00 -15.73
CA ILE A 114 9.26 21.03 -16.66
C ILE A 114 10.09 20.86 -17.93
N PHE A 115 9.46 20.35 -18.98
CA PHE A 115 10.08 20.23 -20.30
C PHE A 115 9.96 21.53 -21.08
N GLU A 116 11.10 22.01 -21.60
CA GLU A 116 11.08 22.97 -22.69
C GLU A 116 10.77 22.26 -24.01
N VAL A 117 9.66 22.62 -24.64
CA VAL A 117 9.14 21.95 -25.83
C VAL A 117 8.86 22.91 -26.98
N GLN A 118 8.77 22.34 -28.18
CA GLN A 118 8.31 22.99 -29.40
C GLN A 118 7.23 22.13 -30.07
N ALA A 119 6.46 22.74 -30.98
CA ALA A 119 5.48 22.01 -31.78
C ALA A 119 6.17 20.95 -32.66
N ALA A 120 5.64 19.73 -32.65
CA ALA A 120 6.00 18.66 -33.57
C ALA A 120 5.17 18.76 -34.87
N GLU A 121 5.31 17.78 -35.78
CA GLU A 121 4.67 17.80 -37.10
C GLU A 121 3.15 17.61 -37.05
N SER A 122 2.64 16.92 -36.03
CA SER A 122 1.22 16.64 -35.87
C SER A 122 0.52 17.65 -34.95
N GLU A 123 -0.79 17.83 -35.14
CA GLU A 123 -1.60 18.63 -34.22
C GLU A 123 -1.53 18.04 -32.79
N ASP A 124 -1.47 18.93 -31.80
CA ASP A 124 -1.34 18.60 -30.38
C ASP A 124 -0.20 17.63 -30.01
N SER A 125 0.91 17.75 -30.75
CA SER A 125 2.14 17.02 -30.53
C SER A 125 3.29 17.97 -30.22
N TYR A 126 4.09 17.62 -29.22
CA TYR A 126 5.19 18.42 -28.70
C TYR A 126 6.47 17.59 -28.65
N ILE A 127 7.61 18.19 -29.00
CA ILE A 127 8.92 17.55 -28.84
C ILE A 127 9.82 18.41 -27.95
N THR A 128 10.60 17.76 -27.11
CA THR A 128 11.62 18.42 -26.26
C THR A 128 12.64 19.20 -27.10
N LYS A 129 13.05 20.37 -26.62
CA LYS A 129 14.08 21.21 -27.27
C LYS A 129 15.49 20.68 -27.03
N HIS A 130 15.72 20.16 -25.84
CA HIS A 130 17.01 19.63 -25.40
C HIS A 130 16.93 18.12 -25.36
N GLY A 131 18.03 17.47 -25.71
CA GLY A 131 18.16 16.04 -25.47
C GLY A 131 18.47 15.75 -24.01
N TYR A 132 17.99 14.60 -23.55
CA TYR A 132 18.13 14.08 -22.20
C TYR A 132 18.96 12.79 -22.21
N HIS A 133 19.39 12.35 -21.02
CA HIS A 133 20.24 11.17 -20.82
C HIS A 133 21.57 11.25 -21.60
N ALA A 134 22.31 10.16 -21.74
CA ALA A 134 23.68 10.10 -22.27
C ALA A 134 23.97 11.14 -23.39
N ASP A 135 24.91 12.07 -23.15
CA ASP A 135 25.31 13.24 -23.97
C ASP A 135 24.17 14.04 -24.64
N GLY A 136 22.94 14.00 -24.14
CA GLY A 136 21.79 14.69 -24.75
C GLY A 136 21.29 14.04 -26.04
N ASN A 137 21.30 12.71 -26.14
CA ASN A 137 20.90 11.99 -27.37
C ASN A 137 19.44 11.51 -27.39
N VAL A 138 18.69 11.70 -26.30
CA VAL A 138 17.32 11.18 -26.17
C VAL A 138 16.32 12.32 -26.15
N TYR A 139 15.35 12.31 -27.07
CA TYR A 139 14.32 13.32 -27.17
C TYR A 139 12.96 12.70 -26.88
N TYR A 140 12.16 13.38 -26.05
CA TYR A 140 10.80 12.98 -25.76
C TYR A 140 9.80 13.73 -26.62
N GLU A 141 8.82 13.00 -27.13
CA GLU A 141 7.67 13.50 -27.88
C GLU A 141 6.39 13.16 -27.13
N PHE A 142 5.52 14.15 -26.97
CA PHE A 142 4.27 14.07 -26.24
C PHE A 142 3.13 14.40 -27.18
N THR A 143 2.20 13.47 -27.37
CA THR A 143 1.02 13.66 -28.21
C THR A 143 -0.23 13.40 -27.38
N TYR A 144 -1.18 14.31 -27.42
CA TYR A 144 -2.47 14.12 -26.77
C TYR A 144 -3.52 13.72 -27.81
N ASP A 145 -3.98 12.47 -27.78
CA ASP A 145 -4.98 11.98 -28.74
C ASP A 145 -6.41 12.28 -28.27
N TYR A 146 -7.17 12.98 -29.12
CA TYR A 146 -8.58 13.28 -28.95
C TYR A 146 -9.52 12.26 -29.62
N GLY A 147 -9.06 11.04 -29.92
CA GLY A 147 -9.71 10.02 -30.74
C GLY A 147 -11.25 9.91 -30.69
N TYR A 148 -11.88 9.59 -31.81
CA TYR A 148 -13.35 9.66 -32.00
C TYR A 148 -14.22 8.78 -31.06
N TYR A 149 -13.66 7.80 -30.33
CA TYR A 149 -14.41 6.77 -29.57
C TYR A 149 -14.09 6.62 -28.07
N GLY A 150 -13.41 7.58 -27.43
CA GLY A 150 -13.49 7.74 -25.97
C GLY A 150 -12.49 6.96 -25.09
N ASN A 151 -11.63 6.09 -25.64
CA ASN A 151 -10.41 5.67 -24.93
C ASN A 151 -9.25 6.57 -25.43
N ARG A 152 -8.97 7.62 -24.66
CA ARG A 152 -8.06 8.73 -24.99
C ARG A 152 -7.07 8.94 -23.84
N GLY A 153 -5.83 9.30 -24.15
CA GLY A 153 -4.83 9.63 -23.14
C GLY A 153 -3.54 10.20 -23.76
N LEU A 154 -2.60 10.56 -22.89
CA LEU A 154 -1.26 10.96 -23.29
C LEU A 154 -0.50 9.80 -23.93
N ILE A 155 0.06 10.04 -25.12
CA ILE A 155 1.04 9.16 -25.77
C ILE A 155 2.42 9.80 -25.64
N VAL A 156 3.40 9.02 -25.20
CA VAL A 156 4.78 9.48 -25.06
C VAL A 156 5.71 8.58 -25.87
N TYR A 157 6.51 9.19 -26.73
CA TYR A 157 7.60 8.53 -27.43
C TYR A 157 8.95 9.04 -26.97
N GLU A 158 9.91 8.13 -26.96
CA GLU A 158 11.33 8.42 -26.78
C GLU A 158 12.05 8.14 -28.11
N ARG A 159 12.85 9.10 -28.58
CA ARG A 159 13.62 9.02 -29.83
C ARG A 159 15.11 9.14 -29.54
N HIS A 160 15.88 8.13 -29.93
CA HIS A 160 17.34 8.12 -29.80
C HIS A 160 17.99 8.62 -31.09
N ILE A 161 18.69 9.76 -31.04
CA ILE A 161 19.29 10.35 -32.26
C ILE A 161 20.41 9.48 -32.83
N LYS A 162 21.23 8.87 -31.97
CA LYS A 162 22.42 8.11 -32.41
C LYS A 162 22.05 6.79 -33.09
N THR A 163 21.05 6.07 -32.56
CA THR A 163 20.66 4.75 -33.04
C THR A 163 19.42 4.77 -33.93
N ASN A 164 18.68 5.88 -33.93
CA ASN A 164 17.36 6.02 -34.54
C ASN A 164 16.31 5.04 -33.94
N ASP A 165 16.54 4.57 -32.72
CA ASP A 165 15.58 3.74 -32.00
C ASP A 165 14.42 4.60 -31.47
N LYS A 166 13.23 4.01 -31.47
CA LYS A 166 12.00 4.66 -31.02
C LYS A 166 11.28 3.78 -30.01
N PHE A 167 11.01 4.33 -28.82
CA PHE A 167 10.30 3.64 -27.76
C PHE A 167 8.97 4.34 -27.46
N GLU A 168 7.94 3.55 -27.18
CA GLU A 168 6.62 4.00 -26.74
C GLU A 168 6.44 3.72 -25.25
N LEU A 169 6.01 4.71 -24.48
CA LEU A 169 5.66 4.51 -23.08
C LEU A 169 4.29 3.82 -22.98
N ILE A 170 4.27 2.61 -22.43
CA ILE A 170 3.05 1.83 -22.24
C ILE A 170 2.40 2.18 -20.90
N PRO A 171 1.10 2.54 -20.88
CA PRO A 171 0.37 2.80 -19.65
C PRO A 171 0.35 1.59 -18.70
N PRO A 172 0.47 1.80 -17.38
CA PRO A 172 0.41 0.71 -16.40
C PRO A 172 -0.88 -0.12 -16.47
N SER A 173 -2.00 0.52 -16.84
CA SER A 173 -3.31 -0.13 -16.96
C SER A 173 -3.36 -1.21 -18.04
N CYS A 174 -2.43 -1.19 -19.00
CA CYS A 174 -2.28 -2.27 -19.99
C CYS A 174 -1.84 -3.59 -19.35
N PHE A 175 -1.27 -3.57 -18.14
CA PHE A 175 -0.78 -4.74 -17.42
C PHE A 175 -1.65 -5.10 -16.21
N ASP A 176 -2.83 -4.48 -16.09
CA ASP A 176 -3.76 -4.80 -15.01
C ASP A 176 -4.12 -6.29 -15.08
N GLU A 177 -4.01 -6.97 -13.94
CA GLU A 177 -4.18 -8.41 -13.77
C GLU A 177 -3.14 -9.31 -14.48
N GLU A 178 -2.43 -8.82 -15.51
CA GLU A 178 -1.44 -9.60 -16.26
C GLU A 178 -0.11 -9.74 -15.51
N LEU A 179 0.42 -8.65 -14.96
CA LEU A 179 1.70 -8.64 -14.26
C LEU A 179 1.51 -8.57 -12.73
N PRO A 180 2.42 -9.17 -11.95
CA PRO A 180 2.46 -8.93 -10.51
C PRO A 180 2.67 -7.44 -10.21
N ASN A 181 2.07 -6.95 -9.14
CA ASN A 181 2.02 -5.53 -8.80
C ASN A 181 3.41 -4.89 -8.68
N ILE A 182 4.44 -5.62 -8.26
CA ILE A 182 5.81 -5.08 -8.16
C ILE A 182 6.38 -4.65 -9.51
N PHE A 183 6.08 -5.39 -10.58
CA PHE A 183 6.54 -5.07 -11.93
C PHE A 183 5.81 -3.84 -12.48
N VAL A 184 4.51 -3.73 -12.18
CA VAL A 184 3.71 -2.57 -12.62
C VAL A 184 4.07 -1.32 -11.82
N SER A 185 4.16 -1.44 -10.50
CA SER A 185 4.27 -0.31 -9.55
C SER A 185 5.67 0.30 -9.47
N ASN A 186 6.74 -0.49 -9.65
CA ASN A 186 8.12 -0.01 -9.48
C ASN A 186 8.83 0.35 -10.79
N TYR A 187 8.25 0.01 -11.94
CA TYR A 187 8.85 0.24 -13.25
C TYR A 187 7.98 1.12 -14.14
N SER A 188 8.64 1.75 -15.12
CA SER A 188 8.03 2.29 -16.33
C SER A 188 8.28 1.31 -17.48
N HIS A 189 7.33 1.21 -18.40
CA HIS A 189 7.32 0.18 -19.44
C HIS A 189 7.51 0.83 -20.80
N TRP A 190 8.62 0.54 -21.46
CA TRP A 190 8.99 1.17 -22.73
C TRP A 190 9.05 0.12 -23.83
N ARG A 191 8.09 0.18 -24.76
CA ARG A 191 8.04 -0.70 -25.91
C ARG A 191 8.99 -0.21 -26.99
N ASP A 192 9.99 -1.00 -27.31
CA ASP A 192 10.81 -0.84 -28.50
C ASP A 192 9.98 -1.17 -29.74
N ILE A 193 9.76 -0.18 -30.60
CA ILE A 193 8.91 -0.31 -31.79
C ILE A 193 9.62 -1.16 -32.86
N ASN A 194 10.96 -1.21 -32.86
CA ASN A 194 11.73 -1.94 -33.86
C ASN A 194 11.84 -3.43 -33.53
N TYR A 195 11.98 -3.77 -32.24
CA TYR A 195 12.23 -5.14 -31.79
C TYR A 195 11.06 -5.81 -31.08
N ASP A 196 9.93 -5.10 -30.91
CA ASP A 196 8.70 -5.58 -30.26
C ASP A 196 8.94 -6.18 -28.86
N GLN A 197 9.76 -5.47 -28.08
CA GLN A 197 10.11 -5.81 -26.71
C GLN A 197 9.71 -4.66 -25.79
N ILE A 198 9.28 -4.98 -24.58
CA ILE A 198 8.96 -4.00 -23.54
C ILE A 198 10.04 -4.05 -22.46
N GLU A 199 10.75 -2.95 -22.31
CA GLU A 199 11.80 -2.78 -21.30
C GLU A 199 11.19 -2.24 -20.01
N PHE A 200 11.53 -2.90 -18.90
CA PHE A 200 11.17 -2.46 -17.55
C PHE A 200 12.29 -1.57 -17.04
N ARG A 201 12.06 -0.26 -17.11
CA ARG A 201 13.01 0.78 -16.67
C ARG A 201 12.62 1.32 -15.30
N PRO A 202 13.53 1.93 -14.53
CA PRO A 202 13.19 2.65 -13.32
C PRO A 202 11.96 3.55 -13.52
N ILE A 203 11.05 3.61 -12.54
CA ILE A 203 9.80 4.37 -12.69
C ILE A 203 10.02 5.85 -13.01
N CYS A 204 11.09 6.44 -12.47
CA CYS A 204 11.37 7.87 -12.59
C CYS A 204 12.42 8.09 -13.67
N PHE A 205 12.09 8.91 -14.69
CA PHE A 205 13.05 9.18 -15.78
C PHE A 205 14.33 9.85 -15.28
N GLN A 206 14.31 10.57 -14.16
CA GLN A 206 15.50 11.23 -13.60
C GLN A 206 16.51 10.27 -12.97
N ASP A 207 16.20 8.97 -12.88
CA ASP A 207 17.15 7.97 -12.40
C ASP A 207 18.39 7.95 -13.31
N SER A 208 19.58 7.94 -12.71
CA SER A 208 20.85 7.89 -13.45
C SER A 208 20.96 6.65 -14.33
N ASN A 209 20.30 5.56 -13.93
CA ASN A 209 20.30 4.30 -14.63
C ASN A 209 19.04 4.08 -15.48
N PHE A 210 18.22 5.11 -15.72
CA PHE A 210 16.95 4.97 -16.42
C PHE A 210 17.06 4.24 -17.77
N ILE A 211 18.10 4.53 -18.55
CA ILE A 211 18.33 3.93 -19.88
C ILE A 211 19.15 2.62 -19.79
N THR A 212 20.04 2.51 -18.80
CA THR A 212 21.02 1.41 -18.72
C THR A 212 20.49 0.22 -17.93
N ASP A 213 19.68 0.46 -16.90
CA ASP A 213 19.13 -0.59 -16.04
C ASP A 213 17.84 -1.16 -16.64
N LYS A 214 18.02 -2.23 -17.41
CA LYS A 214 16.94 -2.95 -18.09
C LYS A 214 16.70 -4.29 -17.40
N GLN A 215 16.42 -4.32 -16.10
CA GLN A 215 16.41 -5.57 -15.32
C GLN A 215 15.50 -6.66 -15.90
N TYR A 216 14.37 -6.26 -16.47
CA TYR A 216 13.41 -7.18 -17.08
C TYR A 216 13.02 -6.73 -18.49
N ILE A 217 12.80 -7.72 -19.36
CA ILE A 217 12.38 -7.53 -20.74
C ILE A 217 11.20 -8.47 -21.01
N LEU A 218 10.08 -7.91 -21.48
CA LEU A 218 8.93 -8.67 -21.98
C LEU A 218 9.00 -8.75 -23.50
N THR A 219 9.11 -9.97 -24.04
CA THR A 219 9.07 -10.20 -25.49
C THR A 219 7.63 -10.42 -25.93
N MET A 220 7.10 -9.55 -26.80
CA MET A 220 5.69 -9.61 -27.23
C MET A 220 5.38 -10.85 -28.06
N GLU A 221 6.30 -11.30 -28.92
CA GLU A 221 6.14 -12.50 -29.76
C GLU A 221 5.82 -13.75 -28.93
N LYS A 222 6.46 -13.89 -27.76
CA LYS A 222 6.34 -15.08 -26.89
C LYS A 222 5.46 -14.84 -25.66
N GLY A 223 5.16 -13.58 -25.33
CA GLY A 223 4.48 -13.21 -24.08
C GLY A 223 5.27 -13.61 -22.84
N HIS A 224 6.60 -13.51 -22.89
CA HIS A 224 7.50 -13.94 -21.82
C HIS A 224 8.29 -12.77 -21.27
N THR A 225 8.25 -12.59 -19.95
CA THR A 225 9.10 -11.65 -19.23
C THR A 225 10.31 -12.39 -18.68
N MET A 226 11.51 -11.91 -18.98
CA MET A 226 12.77 -12.49 -18.52
C MET A 226 13.71 -11.44 -17.94
N THR A 227 14.64 -11.86 -17.11
CA THR A 227 15.75 -11.00 -16.68
C THR A 227 16.69 -10.71 -17.85
N SER A 228 17.31 -9.53 -17.86
CA SER A 228 18.30 -9.16 -18.88
C SER A 228 19.70 -9.75 -18.65
N ASP A 229 19.94 -10.34 -17.49
CA ASP A 229 21.18 -11.06 -17.20
C ASP A 229 21.27 -12.32 -18.07
N LEU A 230 22.14 -12.28 -19.07
CA LEU A 230 22.38 -13.39 -20.01
C LEU A 230 23.04 -14.61 -19.35
N GLU A 231 23.75 -14.42 -18.23
CA GLU A 231 24.40 -15.52 -17.52
C GLU A 231 23.40 -16.30 -16.64
N ASN A 232 22.44 -15.60 -16.03
CA ASN A 232 21.41 -16.19 -15.18
C ASN A 232 20.00 -15.74 -15.60
N ILE A 233 19.57 -16.21 -16.77
CA ILE A 233 18.23 -15.91 -17.30
C ILE A 233 17.17 -16.53 -16.38
N GLN A 234 16.32 -15.67 -15.82
CA GLN A 234 15.15 -16.06 -15.05
C GLN A 234 13.88 -15.70 -15.80
N LEU A 235 12.97 -16.66 -15.92
CA LEU A 235 11.69 -16.50 -16.62
C LEU A 235 10.56 -16.26 -15.61
N LEU A 236 9.80 -15.18 -15.79
CA LEU A 236 8.58 -14.95 -15.03
C LEU A 236 7.51 -15.97 -15.40
N ILE A 237 7.04 -16.71 -14.40
CA ILE A 237 5.94 -17.65 -14.57
C ILE A 237 4.64 -16.87 -14.64
N ASN A 238 3.85 -17.11 -15.70
CA ASN A 238 2.53 -16.51 -15.87
C ASN A 238 1.61 -16.89 -14.70
N ARG A 239 0.97 -15.89 -14.08
CA ARG A 239 0.04 -16.03 -12.95
C ARG A 239 -1.20 -16.87 -13.28
N SER A 240 -1.66 -16.81 -14.52
CA SER A 240 -2.79 -17.61 -15.02
C SER A 240 -2.41 -19.07 -15.31
N SER A 241 -1.12 -19.44 -15.21
CA SER A 241 -0.70 -20.82 -15.41
C SER A 241 -1.19 -21.74 -14.29
N SER A 242 -1.55 -22.97 -14.63
CA SER A 242 -1.97 -24.00 -13.67
C SER A 242 -0.91 -24.28 -12.61
N PHE A 243 0.37 -24.18 -12.98
CA PHE A 243 1.49 -24.36 -12.06
C PHE A 243 1.51 -23.27 -10.97
N PHE A 244 1.42 -22.00 -11.37
CA PHE A 244 1.39 -20.88 -10.43
C PHE A 244 0.19 -21.00 -9.49
N GLN A 245 -1.01 -21.18 -10.06
CA GLN A 245 -2.26 -21.28 -9.30
C GLN A 245 -2.23 -22.45 -8.31
N SER A 246 -1.70 -23.61 -8.70
CA SER A 246 -1.58 -24.76 -7.81
C SER A 246 -0.73 -24.47 -6.58
N LEU A 247 0.44 -23.84 -6.75
CA LEU A 247 1.31 -23.47 -5.62
C LEU A 247 0.71 -22.34 -4.78
N PHE A 248 0.14 -21.32 -5.45
CA PHE A 248 -0.45 -20.16 -4.79
C PHE A 248 -1.63 -20.58 -3.89
N THR A 249 -2.64 -21.26 -4.44
CA THR A 249 -3.82 -21.68 -3.68
C THR A 249 -3.48 -22.67 -2.57
N ARG A 250 -2.46 -23.52 -2.77
CA ARG A 250 -2.07 -24.51 -1.75
C ARG A 250 -1.35 -23.87 -0.55
N TYR A 251 -0.45 -22.91 -0.80
CA TYR A 251 0.48 -22.40 0.20
C TYR A 251 0.40 -20.88 0.40
N PHE A 252 0.55 -20.11 -0.68
CA PHE A 252 0.86 -18.67 -0.56
C PHE A 252 -0.36 -17.77 -0.37
N ILE A 253 -1.56 -18.23 -0.72
CA ILE A 253 -2.84 -17.55 -0.40
C ILE A 253 -3.03 -17.33 1.11
N ARG A 254 -2.31 -18.11 1.93
CA ARG A 254 -2.32 -18.02 3.40
C ARG A 254 -1.50 -16.83 3.94
N LEU A 255 -0.65 -16.24 3.11
CA LEU A 255 0.26 -15.15 3.50
C LEU A 255 -0.05 -13.84 2.76
N ASP A 256 -0.35 -13.91 1.46
CA ASP A 256 -0.55 -12.72 0.63
C ASP A 256 -1.58 -12.95 -0.49
N ASP A 257 -2.01 -11.84 -1.10
CA ASP A 257 -2.92 -11.84 -2.24
C ASP A 257 -2.14 -12.06 -3.53
N GLU A 258 -2.80 -12.64 -4.54
CA GLU A 258 -2.15 -13.07 -5.78
C GLU A 258 -1.30 -12.01 -6.48
N PRO A 259 -1.73 -10.73 -6.59
CA PRO A 259 -0.93 -9.69 -7.27
C PRO A 259 0.42 -9.41 -6.62
N TYR A 260 0.62 -9.81 -5.36
CA TYR A 260 1.85 -9.58 -4.61
C TYR A 260 2.75 -10.83 -4.53
N VAL A 261 2.36 -11.91 -5.21
CA VAL A 261 3.17 -13.12 -5.34
C VAL A 261 3.66 -13.25 -6.78
N TYR A 262 4.96 -13.43 -6.96
CA TYR A 262 5.55 -13.72 -8.28
C TYR A 262 6.55 -14.86 -8.20
N MET A 263 6.74 -15.55 -9.32
CA MET A 263 7.62 -16.71 -9.42
C MET A 263 8.55 -16.56 -10.61
N LEU A 264 9.86 -16.70 -10.35
CA LEU A 264 10.92 -16.63 -11.35
C LEU A 264 11.54 -18.01 -11.49
N ARG A 265 11.54 -18.56 -12.70
CA ARG A 265 12.15 -19.86 -13.01
C ARG A 265 13.58 -19.65 -13.48
N GLU A 266 14.51 -20.31 -12.82
CA GLU A 266 15.92 -20.40 -13.17
C GLU A 266 16.30 -21.90 -13.24
N ASN A 267 16.48 -22.42 -14.45
CA ASN A 267 16.73 -23.85 -14.66
C ASN A 267 15.63 -24.76 -14.02
N ASP A 268 16.02 -25.58 -13.04
CA ASP A 268 15.18 -26.50 -12.25
C ASP A 268 14.75 -25.90 -10.90
N ILE A 269 15.03 -24.61 -10.67
CA ILE A 269 14.70 -23.90 -9.44
C ILE A 269 13.68 -22.82 -9.77
N ILE A 270 12.65 -22.70 -8.95
CA ILE A 270 11.66 -21.63 -9.04
C ILE A 270 11.77 -20.81 -7.76
N HIS A 271 12.16 -19.56 -7.91
CA HIS A 271 12.20 -18.58 -6.83
C HIS A 271 10.81 -17.95 -6.70
N ILE A 272 10.23 -18.05 -5.51
CA ILE A 272 8.87 -17.58 -5.21
C ILE A 272 9.00 -16.41 -4.26
N HIS A 273 8.42 -15.28 -4.61
CA HIS A 273 8.59 -14.03 -3.88
C HIS A 273 7.24 -13.46 -3.45
N LEU A 274 7.13 -13.11 -2.17
CA LEU A 274 6.00 -12.39 -1.62
C LEU A 274 6.43 -10.94 -1.42
N SER A 275 6.14 -10.09 -2.42
CA SER A 275 6.74 -8.76 -2.55
C SER A 275 6.46 -7.83 -1.36
N ARG A 276 5.25 -7.90 -0.80
CA ARG A 276 4.89 -7.10 0.38
C ARG A 276 5.62 -7.57 1.63
N LEU A 277 5.65 -8.88 1.90
CA LEU A 277 6.25 -9.41 3.12
C LEU A 277 7.79 -9.45 3.07
N GLY A 278 8.39 -9.32 1.88
CA GLY A 278 9.84 -9.44 1.70
C GLY A 278 10.39 -10.85 1.93
N ILE A 279 9.51 -11.86 1.96
CA ILE A 279 9.87 -13.27 2.16
C ILE A 279 10.02 -13.95 0.80
N ALA A 280 10.97 -14.87 0.66
CA ALA A 280 11.08 -15.70 -0.53
C ALA A 280 11.32 -17.18 -0.22
N PHE A 281 10.92 -18.00 -1.18
CA PHE A 281 11.07 -19.44 -1.14
C PHE A 281 11.72 -19.93 -2.42
N LYS A 282 12.28 -21.13 -2.36
CA LYS A 282 12.84 -21.83 -3.51
C LYS A 282 12.15 -23.17 -3.66
N TYR A 283 11.47 -23.37 -4.78
CA TYR A 283 10.94 -24.66 -5.16
C TYR A 283 11.93 -25.37 -6.07
N ASN A 284 12.35 -26.56 -5.68
CA ASN A 284 13.23 -27.39 -6.50
C ASN A 284 12.39 -28.44 -7.24
N CYS A 285 12.38 -28.37 -8.57
CA CYS A 285 11.53 -29.19 -9.43
C CYS A 285 11.88 -30.69 -9.35
N ARG A 286 13.11 -31.04 -8.98
CA ARG A 286 13.57 -32.44 -8.90
C ARG A 286 13.10 -33.14 -7.64
N ASN A 287 13.21 -32.46 -6.50
CA ASN A 287 12.84 -33.03 -5.20
C ASN A 287 11.41 -32.66 -4.78
N LYS A 288 10.75 -31.72 -5.49
CA LYS A 288 9.41 -31.20 -5.22
C LYS A 288 9.26 -30.59 -3.82
N ILE A 289 10.34 -30.04 -3.27
CA ILE A 289 10.36 -29.41 -1.95
C ILE A 289 10.45 -27.89 -2.13
N ILE A 290 9.69 -27.16 -1.31
CA ILE A 290 9.77 -25.70 -1.21
C ILE A 290 10.55 -25.34 0.06
N THR A 291 11.74 -24.78 -0.07
CA THR A 291 12.58 -24.34 1.05
C THR A 291 12.47 -22.84 1.28
N SER A 292 12.51 -22.40 2.54
CA SER A 292 12.56 -20.97 2.89
C SER A 292 13.95 -20.39 2.63
N ARG A 293 14.02 -19.14 2.17
CA ARG A 293 15.28 -18.41 2.05
C ARG A 293 15.70 -17.78 3.37
N GLU A 294 14.74 -17.28 4.14
CA GLU A 294 14.95 -16.57 5.41
C GLU A 294 15.20 -17.54 6.57
N TYR A 295 14.62 -18.75 6.50
CA TYR A 295 14.81 -19.80 7.51
C TYR A 295 15.53 -21.00 6.89
N SER A 296 16.87 -20.99 7.02
CA SER A 296 17.72 -22.11 6.62
C SER A 296 17.24 -23.44 7.23
N ASP A 297 17.41 -24.52 6.48
CA ASP A 297 17.01 -25.88 6.86
C ASP A 297 15.52 -26.09 7.14
N MET A 298 14.66 -25.17 6.68
CA MET A 298 13.21 -25.28 6.78
C MET A 298 12.56 -25.40 5.41
N TYR A 299 11.54 -26.27 5.31
CA TYR A 299 10.70 -26.43 4.12
C TYR A 299 9.23 -26.20 4.47
N ILE A 300 8.41 -25.84 3.48
CA ILE A 300 6.95 -25.72 3.66
C ILE A 300 6.36 -27.10 3.91
N ASP A 301 5.71 -27.31 5.05
CA ASP A 301 5.08 -28.58 5.37
C ASP A 301 3.96 -28.89 4.35
N GLU A 302 3.84 -30.13 3.89
CA GLU A 302 2.73 -30.50 3.01
C GLU A 302 1.40 -30.50 3.74
N ASP A 303 1.45 -30.83 5.04
CA ASP A 303 0.33 -30.71 5.95
C ASP A 303 0.40 -29.35 6.66
N GLN A 304 -0.45 -28.42 6.20
CA GLN A 304 -0.57 -27.09 6.79
C GLN A 304 -1.50 -27.08 8.01
N CYS A 305 -1.96 -28.24 8.49
CA CYS A 305 -2.66 -28.36 9.77
C CYS A 305 -1.65 -28.42 10.91
N PHE A 306 -1.77 -27.50 11.86
CA PHE A 306 -0.92 -27.48 13.06
C PHE A 306 -1.70 -27.80 14.35
N GLY A 307 -3.00 -28.10 14.25
CA GLY A 307 -3.84 -28.64 15.33
C GLY A 307 -4.25 -27.65 16.43
N THR A 308 -3.75 -26.41 16.39
CA THR A 308 -4.21 -25.26 17.19
C THR A 308 -4.60 -24.10 16.27
N LEU A 309 -5.06 -22.97 16.82
CA LEU A 309 -5.66 -21.85 16.08
C LEU A 309 -6.68 -22.31 15.03
N THR A 310 -7.54 -23.25 15.42
CA THR A 310 -8.55 -23.85 14.52
C THR A 310 -9.39 -22.76 13.85
N GLY A 311 -9.60 -22.90 12.55
CA GLY A 311 -10.35 -21.92 11.75
C GLY A 311 -9.51 -20.77 11.17
N LEU A 312 -8.27 -20.57 11.63
CA LEU A 312 -7.36 -19.59 11.04
C LEU A 312 -6.97 -20.01 9.61
N LYS A 313 -7.23 -19.14 8.63
CA LYS A 313 -6.88 -19.38 7.22
C LYS A 313 -5.48 -18.85 6.87
N SER A 314 -5.02 -17.84 7.59
CA SER A 314 -3.74 -17.18 7.37
C SER A 314 -2.64 -17.82 8.21
N GLY A 315 -1.57 -18.25 7.58
CA GLY A 315 -0.48 -18.95 8.27
C GLY A 315 0.21 -19.98 7.39
N LEU A 316 1.54 -19.93 7.33
CA LEU A 316 2.34 -20.90 6.60
C LEU A 316 3.26 -21.65 7.56
N LEU A 317 3.05 -22.96 7.66
CA LEU A 317 3.83 -23.85 8.51
C LEU A 317 5.07 -24.33 7.77
N LEU A 318 6.21 -24.19 8.44
CA LEU A 318 7.52 -24.66 8.01
C LEU A 318 8.04 -25.74 8.96
N SER A 319 8.64 -26.78 8.40
CA SER A 319 9.20 -27.92 9.11
C SER A 319 10.69 -28.12 8.81
N PRO A 320 11.50 -28.63 9.76
CA PRO A 320 12.91 -28.93 9.53
C PRO A 320 13.16 -30.01 8.46
N ILE A 321 14.08 -29.75 7.52
CA ILE A 321 14.47 -30.67 6.43
C ILE A 321 15.08 -31.98 6.97
N ALA A 322 15.88 -31.91 8.04
CA ALA A 322 16.63 -33.04 8.59
C ALA A 322 15.75 -34.25 8.98
N LYS A 323 14.45 -34.03 9.23
CA LYS A 323 13.51 -35.04 9.71
C LYS A 323 12.60 -35.63 8.64
N ILE A 324 12.75 -35.25 7.37
CA ILE A 324 12.00 -35.86 6.24
C ILE A 324 12.15 -37.40 6.21
N LYS A 325 13.27 -37.93 6.72
CA LYS A 325 13.60 -39.36 6.68
C LYS A 325 13.19 -40.19 7.90
N GLN A 326 12.63 -39.58 8.95
CA GLN A 326 12.26 -40.30 10.18
C GLN A 326 10.74 -40.42 10.32
N LYS A 327 10.22 -41.65 10.49
CA LYS A 327 8.77 -41.94 10.59
C LYS A 327 8.10 -41.33 11.84
N ASN A 328 8.86 -40.92 12.85
CA ASN A 328 8.34 -40.25 14.05
C ASN A 328 8.44 -38.73 13.90
N ARG A 329 7.37 -38.11 13.42
CA ARG A 329 7.23 -36.68 13.10
C ARG A 329 7.09 -35.76 14.33
N HIS A 330 7.91 -35.91 15.36
CA HIS A 330 7.94 -34.94 16.45
C HIS A 330 9.05 -33.92 16.19
N TYR A 331 8.67 -32.74 15.72
CA TYR A 331 9.58 -31.63 15.48
C TYR A 331 9.68 -30.77 16.73
N LEU A 332 10.90 -30.38 17.10
CA LEU A 332 11.14 -29.53 18.27
C LEU A 332 11.02 -28.04 17.92
N CYS A 333 11.04 -27.71 16.62
CA CYS A 333 11.03 -26.35 16.11
C CYS A 333 10.44 -26.35 14.71
N ARG A 334 9.10 -26.38 14.61
CA ARG A 334 8.41 -25.94 13.38
C ARG A 334 8.15 -24.44 13.51
N LYS A 335 8.08 -23.74 12.40
CA LYS A 335 7.83 -22.29 12.38
C LYS A 335 6.52 -22.01 11.67
N LEU A 336 5.64 -21.24 12.28
CA LEU A 336 4.40 -20.75 11.69
C LEU A 336 4.58 -19.27 11.39
N ILE A 337 4.63 -18.93 10.10
CA ILE A 337 4.66 -17.55 9.62
C ILE A 337 3.22 -17.06 9.50
N VAL A 338 2.86 -15.99 10.19
CA VAL A 338 1.51 -15.40 10.14
C VAL A 338 1.64 -13.93 9.75
N PRO A 339 0.98 -13.46 8.68
CA PRO A 339 1.03 -12.05 8.30
C PRO A 339 0.32 -11.20 9.36
N PHE A 340 0.72 -9.94 9.50
CA PHE A 340 0.06 -9.01 10.43
C PHE A 340 -1.07 -8.22 9.73
N GLY A 341 -2.15 -7.96 10.47
CA GLY A 341 -3.29 -7.19 9.98
C GLY A 341 -4.48 -7.23 10.94
N GLN A 342 -5.62 -6.74 10.48
CA GLN A 342 -6.87 -6.75 11.23
C GLN A 342 -7.46 -8.16 11.22
N VAL A 343 -7.60 -8.77 12.40
CA VAL A 343 -8.14 -10.12 12.53
C VAL A 343 -9.66 -10.06 12.50
N GLN A 344 -10.26 -10.81 11.59
CA GLN A 344 -11.71 -10.90 11.42
C GLN A 344 -12.15 -12.34 11.57
N ALA A 345 -13.21 -12.55 12.35
CA ALA A 345 -13.91 -13.82 12.42
C ALA A 345 -15.22 -13.71 11.63
N ASN A 346 -15.57 -14.78 10.95
CA ASN A 346 -16.85 -14.95 10.29
C ASN A 346 -17.33 -16.37 10.53
N LYS A 347 -18.56 -16.51 11.01
CA LYS A 347 -19.24 -17.81 11.19
C LYS A 347 -20.46 -17.85 10.28
N LYS A 348 -20.44 -18.70 9.26
CA LYS A 348 -21.61 -18.91 8.41
C LYS A 348 -22.58 -19.88 9.10
N SER A 349 -23.87 -19.76 8.77
CA SER A 349 -24.88 -20.70 9.25
C SER A 349 -24.55 -22.12 8.79
N GLY A 350 -24.35 -23.03 9.74
CA GLY A 350 -23.99 -24.44 9.48
C GLY A 350 -22.50 -24.77 9.66
N ASP A 351 -21.62 -23.79 9.88
CA ASP A 351 -20.22 -24.07 10.20
C ASP A 351 -20.08 -24.49 11.69
N ASP A 352 -19.35 -25.58 11.93
CA ASP A 352 -19.04 -26.05 13.29
C ASP A 352 -18.12 -25.06 14.04
N HIS A 353 -17.21 -24.41 13.32
CA HIS A 353 -16.22 -23.48 13.87
C HIS A 353 -16.12 -22.21 13.01
N GLN A 354 -15.88 -21.05 13.63
CA GLN A 354 -15.67 -19.80 12.89
C GLN A 354 -14.42 -19.86 12.00
N THR A 355 -14.49 -19.19 10.86
CA THR A 355 -13.35 -18.93 9.99
C THR A 355 -12.71 -17.61 10.39
N VAL A 356 -11.39 -17.61 10.59
CA VAL A 356 -10.61 -16.42 10.96
C VAL A 356 -9.67 -16.06 9.81
N THR A 357 -9.75 -14.81 9.36
CA THR A 357 -8.93 -14.23 8.27
C THR A 357 -8.23 -12.97 8.74
N ILE A 358 -7.07 -12.67 8.16
CA ILE A 358 -6.29 -11.48 8.48
C ILE A 358 -6.38 -10.50 7.31
N GLU A 359 -7.09 -9.40 7.51
CA GLU A 359 -7.22 -8.35 6.49
C GLU A 359 -6.05 -7.37 6.59
N ARG A 360 -5.32 -7.21 5.48
CA ARG A 360 -4.10 -6.40 5.43
C ARG A 360 -4.33 -5.10 4.64
N LYS A 361 -5.43 -4.38 4.95
CA LYS A 361 -5.92 -3.20 4.21
C LYS A 361 -4.80 -2.24 3.86
N SER A 362 -4.81 -1.78 2.60
CA SER A 362 -4.13 -0.56 2.17
C SER A 362 -5.13 0.61 2.24
N SER A 363 -5.55 1.02 3.44
CA SER A 363 -6.25 2.30 3.58
C SER A 363 -5.22 3.42 3.69
N SER A 364 -5.54 4.59 3.12
CA SER A 364 -4.64 5.75 2.95
C SER A 364 -4.04 6.35 4.23
N LEU A 365 -4.33 5.79 5.41
CA LEU A 365 -3.87 6.27 6.72
C LEU A 365 -2.88 5.35 7.43
N SER A 366 -2.62 4.13 6.97
CA SER A 366 -1.52 3.32 7.52
C SER A 366 -1.04 2.25 6.55
N THR A 367 -0.13 2.64 5.66
CA THR A 367 0.69 1.71 4.85
C THR A 367 1.70 0.92 5.70
N SER A 368 1.77 1.17 7.00
CA SER A 368 2.83 0.67 7.90
C SER A 368 2.76 -0.84 8.19
N PHE A 369 1.57 -1.47 8.05
CA PHE A 369 1.34 -2.85 8.46
C PHE A 369 1.50 -3.88 7.33
N ILE A 370 1.53 -3.42 6.08
CA ILE A 370 1.47 -4.23 4.85
C ILE A 370 2.68 -5.19 4.72
N HIS A 371 3.80 -4.83 5.33
CA HIS A 371 5.08 -5.54 5.26
C HIS A 371 5.36 -6.41 6.50
N GLN A 372 4.49 -6.41 7.49
CA GLN A 372 4.75 -7.04 8.78
C GLN A 372 4.18 -8.46 8.85
N TYR A 373 4.92 -9.34 9.51
CA TYR A 373 4.51 -10.69 9.84
C TYR A 373 5.16 -11.13 11.15
N PHE A 374 4.57 -12.12 11.80
CA PHE A 374 5.09 -12.76 13.00
C PHE A 374 5.48 -14.19 12.70
N VAL A 375 6.48 -14.68 13.44
CA VAL A 375 6.86 -16.08 13.42
C VAL A 375 6.65 -16.67 14.80
N PHE A 376 5.95 -17.79 14.81
CA PHE A 376 5.69 -18.56 16.01
C PHE A 376 6.38 -19.91 15.92
N ILE A 377 6.96 -20.36 17.02
CA ILE A 377 7.63 -21.65 17.12
C ILE A 377 6.65 -22.68 17.69
N LEU A 378 6.49 -23.78 16.97
CA LEU A 378 5.78 -24.96 17.42
C LEU A 378 6.77 -25.99 17.94
N ASN A 379 6.54 -26.42 19.17
CA ASN A 379 7.27 -27.50 19.81
C ASN A 379 6.34 -28.70 20.03
N ASP A 380 6.47 -29.72 19.18
CA ASP A 380 5.57 -30.89 19.18
C ASP A 380 5.75 -31.79 20.39
N ARG A 381 6.86 -31.63 21.13
CA ARG A 381 7.10 -32.38 22.36
C ARG A 381 6.38 -31.74 23.55
N LEU A 382 6.38 -30.41 23.58
CA LEU A 382 5.72 -29.65 24.64
C LEU A 382 4.25 -29.35 24.32
N HIS A 383 3.84 -29.51 23.06
CA HIS A 383 2.50 -29.15 22.59
C HIS A 383 2.20 -27.66 22.78
N ILE A 384 3.21 -26.81 22.54
CA ILE A 384 3.13 -25.36 22.74
C ILE A 384 3.45 -24.62 21.44
N LEU A 385 2.68 -23.57 21.17
CA LEU A 385 2.94 -22.51 20.20
C LEU A 385 3.47 -21.28 20.94
N GLN A 386 4.68 -20.83 20.62
CA GLN A 386 5.37 -19.74 21.32
C GLN A 386 5.81 -18.62 20.36
N PRO A 387 5.80 -17.35 20.80
CA PRO A 387 6.35 -16.24 20.03
C PRO A 387 7.88 -16.16 20.12
N THR A 388 8.48 -15.54 19.11
CA THR A 388 9.94 -15.32 18.98
C THR A 388 10.35 -13.94 19.49
N ASP A 389 10.01 -13.55 20.72
CA ASP A 389 10.82 -12.56 21.48
C ASP A 389 10.38 -11.07 21.46
N SER A 390 9.12 -10.73 21.16
CA SER A 390 8.60 -9.36 21.38
C SER A 390 7.22 -9.31 22.06
N PRO A 391 6.94 -8.34 22.94
CA PRO A 391 5.62 -8.19 23.55
C PRO A 391 4.49 -8.11 22.52
N THR A 392 4.74 -7.44 21.41
CA THR A 392 3.84 -7.38 20.25
C THR A 392 3.52 -8.78 19.71
N GLY A 393 4.50 -9.66 19.58
CA GLY A 393 4.29 -11.04 19.11
C GLY A 393 3.51 -11.89 20.12
N TRP A 394 3.75 -11.72 21.42
CA TRP A 394 2.96 -12.38 22.47
C TRP A 394 1.49 -11.94 22.43
N LEU A 395 1.25 -10.63 22.34
CA LEU A 395 -0.09 -10.05 22.25
C LEU A 395 -0.78 -10.46 20.96
N TYR A 396 -0.06 -10.52 19.83
CA TYR A 396 -0.65 -10.97 18.57
C TYR A 396 -1.04 -12.44 18.63
N LEU A 397 -0.20 -13.30 19.21
CA LEU A 397 -0.53 -14.70 19.40
C LEU A 397 -1.75 -14.87 20.34
N ALA A 398 -1.84 -14.07 21.40
CA ALA A 398 -3.01 -14.05 22.27
C ALA A 398 -4.28 -13.67 21.51
N LEU A 399 -4.23 -12.61 20.70
CA LEU A 399 -5.34 -12.21 19.82
C LEU A 399 -5.77 -13.35 18.90
N LEU A 400 -4.83 -14.02 18.23
CA LEU A 400 -5.15 -15.14 17.34
C LEU A 400 -5.87 -16.26 18.09
N HIS A 401 -5.36 -16.68 19.26
CA HIS A 401 -5.99 -17.69 20.10
C HIS A 401 -7.39 -17.27 20.58
N ALA A 402 -7.57 -16.02 20.99
CA ALA A 402 -8.88 -15.49 21.38
C ALA A 402 -9.88 -15.55 20.21
N MET A 403 -9.42 -15.16 19.01
CA MET A 403 -10.23 -15.12 17.80
C MET A 403 -10.61 -16.51 17.26
N THR A 404 -9.77 -17.50 17.51
CA THR A 404 -10.01 -18.91 17.16
C THR A 404 -10.60 -19.72 18.31
N SER A 405 -11.10 -19.08 19.38
CA SER A 405 -11.61 -19.80 20.55
C SER A 405 -12.92 -20.54 20.27
N HIS A 406 -13.04 -21.74 20.83
CA HIS A 406 -14.20 -22.60 20.76
C HIS A 406 -14.42 -23.25 22.14
N PRO A 407 -15.65 -23.67 22.51
CA PRO A 407 -15.90 -24.36 23.79
C PRO A 407 -15.11 -25.66 23.98
N LEU A 408 -14.64 -26.28 22.90
CA LEU A 408 -13.83 -27.49 22.94
C LEU A 408 -12.34 -27.14 22.84
N PRO A 409 -11.46 -27.79 23.63
CA PRO A 409 -10.02 -27.63 23.50
C PRO A 409 -9.50 -28.00 22.11
N ASP A 410 -8.45 -27.31 21.65
CA ASP A 410 -7.79 -27.67 20.41
C ASP A 410 -6.94 -28.94 20.56
N GLN A 411 -6.72 -29.65 19.45
CA GLN A 411 -6.09 -30.97 19.47
C GLN A 411 -4.60 -30.92 19.82
N TYR A 412 -3.95 -29.78 19.57
CA TYR A 412 -2.50 -29.66 19.71
C TYR A 412 -2.11 -29.25 21.12
N THR A 413 -2.71 -28.19 21.68
CA THR A 413 -2.41 -27.65 23.02
C THR A 413 -3.21 -28.33 24.13
N GLY A 414 -4.35 -28.95 23.81
CA GLY A 414 -5.29 -29.47 24.80
C GLY A 414 -5.99 -28.36 25.60
N MET A 415 -5.91 -27.11 25.16
CA MET A 415 -6.55 -25.95 25.76
C MET A 415 -7.51 -25.30 24.75
N THR A 416 -8.53 -24.61 25.25
CA THR A 416 -9.34 -23.72 24.40
C THR A 416 -8.52 -22.50 23.99
N GLY A 417 -8.90 -21.87 22.88
CA GLY A 417 -8.28 -20.62 22.44
C GLY A 417 -8.36 -19.52 23.52
N MET A 418 -9.47 -19.42 24.25
CA MET A 418 -9.62 -18.48 25.36
C MET A 418 -8.63 -18.76 26.50
N GLU A 419 -8.53 -19.99 26.99
CA GLU A 419 -7.58 -20.35 28.04
C GLU A 419 -6.15 -20.03 27.63
N ARG A 420 -5.78 -20.37 26.38
CA ARG A 420 -4.44 -20.11 25.86
C ARG A 420 -4.18 -18.61 25.68
N SER A 421 -5.17 -17.84 25.23
CA SER A 421 -5.07 -16.38 25.15
C SER A 421 -4.85 -15.75 26.52
N PHE A 422 -5.61 -16.15 27.54
CA PHE A 422 -5.45 -15.62 28.90
C PHE A 422 -4.10 -16.00 29.51
N GLN A 423 -3.65 -17.23 29.30
CA GLN A 423 -2.32 -17.67 29.71
C GLN A 423 -1.22 -16.82 29.08
N LEU A 424 -1.34 -16.45 27.81
CA LEU A 424 -0.40 -15.56 27.12
C LEU A 424 -0.48 -14.13 27.67
N LEU A 425 -1.68 -13.57 27.85
CA LEU A 425 -1.87 -12.21 28.37
C LEU A 425 -1.33 -12.02 29.80
N HIS A 426 -1.40 -13.07 30.62
CA HIS A 426 -0.82 -13.07 31.98
C HIS A 426 0.68 -13.34 32.01
N SER A 427 1.29 -13.76 30.90
CA SER A 427 2.73 -13.96 30.81
C SER A 427 3.45 -12.62 30.88
N ALA A 428 4.59 -12.59 31.57
CA ALA A 428 5.52 -11.45 31.56
C ALA A 428 5.95 -11.06 30.13
N GLY A 429 5.86 -11.98 29.17
CA GLY A 429 6.16 -11.70 27.77
C GLY A 429 5.24 -10.66 27.11
N CYS A 430 4.02 -10.44 27.61
CA CYS A 430 3.14 -9.37 27.13
C CYS A 430 3.47 -7.99 27.72
N TRP A 431 4.31 -7.92 28.75
CA TRP A 431 4.58 -6.69 29.50
C TRP A 431 5.72 -5.93 28.84
N SER A 432 5.69 -4.61 28.95
CA SER A 432 6.68 -3.71 28.38
C SER A 432 7.20 -2.75 29.46
N ASP A 433 8.50 -2.49 29.44
CA ASP A 433 9.20 -1.49 30.23
C ASP A 433 9.20 -0.09 29.59
N GLN A 434 8.50 0.04 28.47
CA GLN A 434 8.26 1.28 27.74
C GLN A 434 6.80 1.37 27.26
N PRO A 435 6.29 2.57 26.95
CA PRO A 435 4.98 2.74 26.33
C PRO A 435 4.83 1.91 25.04
N TYR A 436 3.71 1.19 24.90
CA TYR A 436 3.45 0.41 23.69
C TYR A 436 3.43 1.28 22.42
N ASP A 437 4.00 0.75 21.35
CA ASP A 437 3.96 1.36 20.01
C ASP A 437 2.57 1.26 19.37
N SER A 438 2.39 1.92 18.22
CA SER A 438 1.10 1.97 17.52
C SER A 438 0.60 0.60 17.06
N ILE A 439 1.51 -0.31 16.69
CA ILE A 439 1.20 -1.68 16.28
C ILE A 439 0.65 -2.46 17.47
N THR A 440 1.35 -2.42 18.60
CA THR A 440 0.93 -3.14 19.81
C THR A 440 -0.38 -2.58 20.37
N ARG A 441 -0.56 -1.25 20.35
CA ARG A 441 -1.84 -0.62 20.73
C ARG A 441 -2.98 -1.04 19.81
N ASN A 442 -2.75 -1.21 18.51
CA ASN A 442 -3.78 -1.74 17.61
C ASN A 442 -4.16 -3.19 17.94
N ILE A 443 -3.19 -4.05 18.28
CA ILE A 443 -3.46 -5.42 18.71
C ILE A 443 -4.28 -5.42 20.01
N LEU A 444 -3.87 -4.63 20.99
CA LEU A 444 -4.57 -4.49 22.27
C LEU A 444 -5.99 -3.97 22.07
N LEU A 445 -6.20 -3.00 21.17
CA LEU A 445 -7.52 -2.52 20.79
C LEU A 445 -8.39 -3.66 20.26
N GLN A 446 -7.86 -4.47 19.33
CA GLN A 446 -8.59 -5.63 18.80
C GLN A 446 -8.98 -6.61 19.92
N ILE A 447 -8.05 -6.93 20.83
CA ILE A 447 -8.33 -7.81 21.99
C ILE A 447 -9.41 -7.22 22.90
N ALA A 448 -9.32 -5.94 23.26
CA ALA A 448 -10.30 -5.28 24.13
C ALA A 448 -11.71 -5.31 23.52
N THR A 449 -11.82 -5.18 22.20
CA THR A 449 -13.11 -5.22 21.50
C THR A 449 -13.76 -6.60 21.41
N ILE A 450 -13.05 -7.67 21.81
CA ILE A 450 -13.65 -9.01 21.93
C ILE A 450 -14.64 -9.05 23.10
N SER A 451 -14.40 -8.28 24.17
CA SER A 451 -15.37 -8.16 25.26
C SER A 451 -16.67 -7.53 24.75
N PRO A 452 -17.84 -8.03 25.21
CA PRO A 452 -19.11 -7.42 24.84
C PRO A 452 -19.23 -6.03 25.45
N LYS A 453 -19.98 -5.14 24.79
CA LYS A 453 -20.25 -3.81 25.33
C LYS A 453 -21.36 -3.92 26.36
N VAL A 454 -21.22 -3.20 27.47
CA VAL A 454 -22.15 -3.32 28.59
C VAL A 454 -22.50 -1.94 29.11
N ASN A 455 -23.81 -1.64 29.15
CA ASN A 455 -24.35 -0.37 29.63
C ASN A 455 -25.64 -0.60 30.44
N PHE A 456 -26.14 0.46 31.08
CA PHE A 456 -27.47 0.43 31.68
C PHE A 456 -28.52 0.96 30.70
N TYR A 457 -29.74 0.43 30.80
CA TYR A 457 -30.89 0.92 30.04
C TYR A 457 -32.03 1.35 30.98
N PRO A 458 -32.62 2.53 30.78
CA PRO A 458 -32.09 3.65 29.97
C PRO A 458 -30.80 4.21 30.62
N GLU A 459 -29.93 4.88 29.85
CA GLU A 459 -28.57 5.28 30.28
C GLU A 459 -28.50 6.06 31.61
N HIS A 460 -29.56 6.80 31.94
CA HIS A 460 -29.64 7.63 33.15
C HIS A 460 -30.12 6.86 34.39
N LEU A 461 -30.47 5.58 34.25
CA LEU A 461 -30.90 4.70 35.33
C LEU A 461 -29.95 3.50 35.46
N THR A 462 -30.03 2.80 36.60
CA THR A 462 -29.26 1.57 36.86
C THR A 462 -30.16 0.33 37.02
N CYS A 463 -31.41 0.43 36.55
CA CYS A 463 -32.45 -0.58 36.77
C CYS A 463 -32.35 -1.81 35.87
N MET A 464 -31.75 -1.70 34.68
CA MET A 464 -31.60 -2.82 33.75
C MET A 464 -30.22 -2.79 33.09
N VAL A 465 -29.58 -3.96 33.01
CA VAL A 465 -28.30 -4.17 32.32
C VAL A 465 -28.56 -4.56 30.88
N GLN A 466 -27.93 -3.86 29.95
CA GLN A 466 -27.92 -4.18 28.52
C GLN A 466 -26.52 -4.67 28.13
N ILE A 467 -26.46 -5.87 27.57
CA ILE A 467 -25.23 -6.47 27.04
C ILE A 467 -25.37 -6.50 25.52
N ASP A 468 -24.57 -5.70 24.84
CA ASP A 468 -24.49 -5.70 23.38
C ASP A 468 -23.35 -6.64 22.96
N TRP A 469 -23.73 -7.89 22.68
CA TRP A 469 -22.82 -8.88 22.10
C TRP A 469 -22.48 -8.51 20.66
N ASN A 470 -21.24 -8.77 20.24
CA ASN A 470 -20.79 -8.60 18.87
C ASN A 470 -21.27 -9.76 17.97
N GLU A 471 -22.58 -10.05 17.97
CA GLU A 471 -23.18 -11.23 17.33
C GLU A 471 -22.95 -11.29 15.82
N SER A 472 -22.86 -10.13 15.18
CA SER A 472 -22.63 -10.03 13.73
C SER A 472 -21.23 -10.48 13.30
N SER A 473 -20.27 -10.58 14.23
CA SER A 473 -18.87 -10.88 13.92
C SER A 473 -18.23 -11.96 14.80
N LEU A 474 -18.71 -12.21 16.02
CA LEU A 474 -18.05 -13.09 16.98
C LEU A 474 -19.02 -14.06 17.70
N PRO A 475 -18.75 -15.37 17.70
CA PRO A 475 -19.40 -16.34 18.60
C PRO A 475 -19.34 -15.93 20.08
N TYR A 476 -20.40 -16.22 20.84
CA TYR A 476 -20.45 -15.92 22.28
C TYR A 476 -19.32 -16.59 23.08
N SER A 477 -18.88 -17.78 22.66
CA SER A 477 -17.78 -18.52 23.28
C SER A 477 -16.42 -17.81 23.21
N MET A 478 -16.30 -16.76 22.42
CA MET A 478 -15.10 -15.92 22.35
C MET A 478 -15.22 -14.67 23.23
N GLN A 479 -16.43 -14.22 23.50
CA GLN A 479 -16.70 -12.91 24.11
C GLN A 479 -16.62 -12.98 25.63
N HIS A 480 -15.40 -12.88 26.16
CA HIS A 480 -15.13 -12.89 27.60
C HIS A 480 -15.12 -11.47 28.18
N PHE A 481 -15.76 -11.24 29.34
CA PHE A 481 -15.82 -9.91 30.00
C PHE A 481 -14.45 -9.39 30.47
N GLY A 482 -13.47 -10.27 30.64
CA GLY A 482 -12.14 -9.95 31.14
C GLY A 482 -11.12 -9.41 30.13
N TYR A 483 -11.32 -9.55 28.80
CA TYR A 483 -10.32 -9.07 27.82
C TYR A 483 -10.08 -7.57 27.93
N TYR A 484 -11.16 -6.77 27.94
CA TYR A 484 -11.07 -5.32 28.12
C TYR A 484 -10.35 -4.95 29.42
N LEU A 485 -10.66 -5.63 30.53
CA LEU A 485 -10.07 -5.35 31.85
C LEU A 485 -8.56 -5.61 31.85
N ILE A 486 -8.12 -6.72 31.25
CA ILE A 486 -6.70 -7.07 31.14
C ILE A 486 -5.97 -6.08 30.23
N VAL A 487 -6.54 -5.77 29.07
CA VAL A 487 -5.93 -4.82 28.13
C VAL A 487 -5.78 -3.44 28.76
N LYS A 488 -6.82 -2.95 29.46
CA LYS A 488 -6.75 -1.67 30.16
C LYS A 488 -5.61 -1.66 31.18
N LYS A 489 -5.49 -2.72 31.99
CA LYS A 489 -4.40 -2.84 32.96
C LYS A 489 -3.02 -2.84 32.29
N LEU A 490 -2.85 -3.58 31.19
CA LEU A 490 -1.60 -3.63 30.44
C LEU A 490 -1.21 -2.25 29.89
N VAL A 491 -2.16 -1.51 29.31
CA VAL A 491 -1.93 -0.16 28.76
C VAL A 491 -1.58 0.82 29.87
N GLU A 492 -2.37 0.88 30.95
CA GLU A 492 -2.10 1.75 32.10
C GLU A 492 -0.72 1.49 32.69
N THR A 493 -0.35 0.22 32.87
CA THR A 493 0.96 -0.15 33.41
C THR A 493 2.11 0.20 32.47
N SER A 494 1.89 0.11 31.15
CA SER A 494 2.88 0.54 30.15
C SER A 494 3.02 2.06 30.11
N GLU A 495 1.94 2.80 30.35
CA GLU A 495 1.92 4.26 30.41
C GLU A 495 2.54 4.83 31.69
N ASP A 496 2.60 4.04 32.77
CA ASP A 496 3.39 4.40 33.96
C ASP A 496 4.88 4.63 33.63
N TRP A 497 5.39 4.08 32.53
CA TRP A 497 6.76 4.29 32.05
C TRP A 497 6.94 5.56 31.19
N ASN A 498 5.89 6.33 30.92
CA ASN A 498 5.96 7.56 30.11
C ASN A 498 6.99 8.58 30.63
N PHE A 499 7.25 8.61 31.95
CA PHE A 499 8.23 9.54 32.53
C PHE A 499 9.67 9.27 32.05
N MET A 500 10.01 8.01 31.70
CA MET A 500 11.31 7.63 31.15
C MET A 500 11.39 7.80 29.63
N HIS A 501 10.23 7.85 28.96
CA HIS A 501 10.12 7.88 27.49
C HIS A 501 9.31 9.09 27.02
N PRO A 502 9.86 10.32 27.12
CA PRO A 502 9.18 11.54 26.68
C PRO A 502 9.13 11.60 25.15
N SER A 503 8.16 10.94 24.52
CA SER A 503 7.90 11.03 23.07
C SER A 503 6.46 10.70 22.68
N SER A 504 5.87 11.68 21.99
CA SER A 504 4.68 11.72 21.10
C SER A 504 3.39 11.02 21.53
N THR A 505 2.48 11.84 22.08
CA THR A 505 1.04 11.62 22.11
C THR A 505 0.51 11.40 20.69
N SER A 506 0.39 10.15 20.26
CA SER A 506 -0.37 9.81 19.07
C SER A 506 -1.87 9.86 19.37
N ASN A 507 -2.66 10.16 18.35
CA ASN A 507 -4.12 10.25 18.40
C ASN A 507 -4.70 8.83 18.58
N ASP A 508 -4.69 8.33 19.80
CA ASP A 508 -4.76 6.89 20.07
C ASP A 508 -6.20 6.37 20.18
N GLU A 509 -6.57 5.46 19.30
CA GLU A 509 -7.92 4.86 19.25
C GLU A 509 -8.22 4.05 20.52
N ILE A 510 -7.22 3.43 21.14
CA ILE A 510 -7.40 2.66 22.37
C ILE A 510 -7.73 3.58 23.55
N GLN A 511 -7.11 4.76 23.61
CA GLN A 511 -7.41 5.75 24.63
C GLN A 511 -8.81 6.34 24.45
N LYS A 512 -9.23 6.55 23.19
CA LYS A 512 -10.61 6.92 22.85
C LYS A 512 -11.60 5.83 23.27
N LEU A 513 -11.23 4.55 23.17
CA LEU A 513 -12.07 3.44 23.64
C LEU A 513 -12.28 3.53 25.16
N PHE A 514 -11.20 3.70 25.93
CA PHE A 514 -11.26 3.77 27.40
C PHE A 514 -12.01 5.00 27.92
N GLN A 515 -11.95 6.12 27.20
CA GLN A 515 -12.70 7.33 27.55
C GLN A 515 -14.16 7.28 27.07
N SER A 516 -14.50 6.38 26.15
CA SER A 516 -15.85 6.29 25.62
C SER A 516 -16.82 5.70 26.63
N LYS A 517 -18.06 6.21 26.66
CA LYS A 517 -19.16 5.59 27.42
C LYS A 517 -19.66 4.26 26.83
N LYS A 518 -18.95 3.68 25.83
CA LYS A 518 -19.37 2.43 25.19
C LYS A 518 -19.23 1.23 26.13
N TYR A 519 -18.25 1.27 27.04
CA TYR A 519 -18.01 0.24 28.04
C TYR A 519 -18.21 0.84 29.43
N ASN A 520 -19.25 0.41 30.15
CA ASN A 520 -19.36 0.71 31.57
C ASN A 520 -18.45 -0.23 32.37
N GLU A 521 -17.26 0.23 32.73
CA GLU A 521 -16.22 -0.60 33.33
C GLU A 521 -16.64 -1.22 34.67
N LYS A 522 -17.36 -0.48 35.51
CA LYS A 522 -17.87 -1.00 36.80
C LYS A 522 -18.84 -2.15 36.57
N LEU A 523 -19.71 -2.00 35.59
CA LEU A 523 -20.69 -3.00 35.25
C LEU A 523 -20.04 -4.21 34.57
N LEU A 524 -19.04 -4.00 33.72
CA LEU A 524 -18.25 -5.06 33.10
C LEU A 524 -17.46 -5.86 34.14
N ALA A 525 -16.84 -5.20 35.11
CA ALA A 525 -16.14 -5.84 36.22
C ALA A 525 -17.12 -6.64 37.12
N LYS A 526 -18.32 -6.09 37.37
CA LYS A 526 -19.38 -6.81 38.07
C LYS A 526 -19.81 -8.07 37.30
N LEU A 527 -20.10 -7.97 36.00
CA LEU A 527 -20.47 -9.13 35.18
C LEU A 527 -19.33 -10.15 35.11
N TYR A 528 -18.08 -9.72 34.97
CA TYR A 528 -16.95 -10.64 35.09
C TYR A 528 -17.00 -11.40 36.42
N TRP A 529 -17.24 -10.71 37.54
CA TRP A 529 -17.32 -11.32 38.86
C TRP A 529 -18.50 -12.29 38.99
N ASP A 530 -19.68 -11.90 38.51
CA ASP A 530 -20.90 -12.71 38.53
C ASP A 530 -20.74 -14.01 37.73
N TYR A 531 -20.00 -13.96 36.60
CA TYR A 531 -19.71 -15.11 35.75
C TYR A 531 -18.37 -15.81 36.06
N ARG A 532 -17.60 -15.34 37.05
CA ARG A 532 -16.24 -15.82 37.34
C ARG A 532 -16.15 -17.34 37.45
N ASP A 533 -17.10 -17.95 38.17
CA ASP A 533 -17.09 -19.38 38.44
C ASP A 533 -17.53 -20.25 37.26
N SER A 534 -18.07 -19.64 36.20
CA SER A 534 -18.32 -20.32 34.93
C SER A 534 -17.07 -20.44 34.04
N TYR A 535 -16.02 -19.68 34.34
CA TYR A 535 -14.76 -19.72 33.61
C TYR A 535 -13.78 -20.74 34.21
N ASN A 536 -13.01 -21.39 33.35
CA ASN A 536 -11.84 -22.17 33.76
C ASN A 536 -10.88 -21.25 34.54
N LEU A 537 -10.19 -21.79 35.55
CA LEU A 537 -9.17 -21.08 36.32
C LEU A 537 -8.13 -20.39 35.42
N THR A 538 -7.76 -21.01 34.29
CA THR A 538 -6.78 -20.45 33.36
C THR A 538 -7.31 -19.24 32.57
N SER A 539 -8.62 -19.15 32.38
CA SER A 539 -9.29 -18.05 31.68
C SER A 539 -9.83 -16.97 32.62
N ARG A 540 -9.41 -16.96 33.90
CA ARG A 540 -9.74 -15.89 34.85
C ARG A 540 -8.73 -14.75 34.77
N VAL A 541 -9.13 -13.54 35.17
CA VAL A 541 -8.18 -12.43 35.37
C VAL A 541 -7.25 -12.76 36.56
N SER A 542 -6.13 -12.06 36.70
CA SER A 542 -5.15 -12.36 37.74
C SER A 542 -5.75 -12.21 39.14
N ALA A 543 -5.25 -12.96 40.12
CA ALA A 543 -5.74 -12.90 41.50
C ALA A 543 -5.67 -11.48 42.10
N GLN A 544 -4.68 -10.69 41.68
CA GLN A 544 -4.58 -9.28 42.04
C GLN A 544 -5.74 -8.46 41.46
N MET A 545 -6.02 -8.61 40.16
CA MET A 545 -7.16 -7.93 39.52
C MET A 545 -8.49 -8.37 40.12
N GLU A 546 -8.68 -9.66 40.43
CA GLU A 546 -9.88 -10.15 41.10
C GLU A 546 -10.07 -9.50 42.49
N LYS A 547 -8.98 -9.30 43.24
CA LYS A 547 -9.04 -8.58 44.52
C LYS A 547 -9.42 -7.11 44.32
N GLU A 548 -8.89 -6.43 43.31
CA GLU A 548 -9.23 -5.05 42.96
C GLU A 548 -10.71 -4.92 42.54
N ILE A 549 -11.22 -5.84 41.72
CA ILE A 549 -12.63 -5.92 41.33
C ILE A 549 -13.52 -6.11 42.57
N ARG A 550 -13.16 -7.05 43.45
CA ARG A 550 -13.91 -7.31 44.68
C ARG A 550 -13.96 -6.10 45.62
N CYS A 551 -12.85 -5.38 45.77
CA CYS A 551 -12.77 -4.21 46.64
C CYS A 551 -13.57 -3.01 46.10
N THR A 552 -13.74 -2.91 44.79
CA THR A 552 -14.52 -1.85 44.15
C THR A 552 -16.03 -2.17 44.08
N SER A 553 -16.38 -3.46 44.06
CA SER A 553 -17.76 -3.95 44.19
C SER A 553 -18.18 -4.07 45.67
N SER A 554 -18.40 -2.93 46.33
CA SER A 554 -19.17 -2.90 47.58
C SER A 554 -20.62 -3.29 47.27
N THR A 555 -20.93 -4.58 47.28
CA THR A 555 -22.31 -5.07 47.25
C THR A 555 -22.91 -4.85 48.64
N LYS A 556 -23.86 -3.93 48.78
CA LYS A 556 -24.86 -4.05 49.85
C LYS A 556 -25.57 -5.38 49.61
N SER A 557 -25.53 -6.26 50.61
CA SER A 557 -26.34 -7.48 50.63
C SER A 557 -27.80 -7.11 50.34
N TYR A 558 -28.43 -7.86 49.44
CA TYR A 558 -29.86 -7.74 49.19
C TYR A 558 -30.60 -8.07 50.48
N GLU A 559 -31.26 -7.07 51.08
CA GLU A 559 -32.22 -7.28 52.15
C GLU A 559 -33.56 -7.62 51.49
N PRO A 560 -34.06 -8.85 51.62
CA PRO A 560 -35.34 -9.20 51.03
C PRO A 560 -36.44 -8.43 51.80
N ILE A 561 -37.31 -7.73 51.08
CA ILE A 561 -38.43 -6.98 51.64
C ILE A 561 -39.50 -7.99 52.08
N TRP A 562 -39.38 -8.52 53.31
CA TRP A 562 -40.38 -9.40 53.92
C TRP A 562 -41.08 -8.78 55.15
N GLU A 563 -41.05 -7.46 55.31
CA GLU A 563 -41.76 -6.80 56.42
C GLU A 563 -42.50 -5.54 55.95
N SER A 564 -43.65 -5.73 55.31
CA SER A 564 -44.75 -4.73 55.32
C SER A 564 -46.11 -5.32 54.93
N CYS A 565 -46.38 -6.58 55.25
CA CYS A 565 -47.68 -7.20 55.00
C CYS A 565 -48.27 -7.91 56.23
N TYR A 566 -47.96 -7.50 57.47
CA TYR A 566 -48.75 -7.88 58.64
C TYR A 566 -48.65 -6.84 59.76
N SER A 567 -49.48 -5.82 59.71
CA SER A 567 -50.03 -5.15 60.90
C SER A 567 -51.23 -4.30 60.50
N HIS A 568 -52.35 -4.60 61.17
CA HIS A 568 -53.66 -3.95 61.12
C HIS A 568 -53.65 -2.43 61.27
#